data_AF-A0A0F9CD06-F1
#
_entry.id   AF-A0A0F9CD06-F1
#
_cell.length_a   1.000
_cell.length_b   1.000
_cell.length_c   1.000
_cell.angle_alpha   90.00
_cell.angle_beta   90.00
_cell.angle_gamma   90.00
#
_symmetry.space_group_name_H-M   'P 1'
#
loop_
_entity.id
_entity.type
_entity.pdbx_description
1 polymer ?
#
loop_
_entity_poly.entity_id
_entity_poly.type
_entity_poly.pdbx_seq_one_letter_code
_entity_poly.pdbx_strand_id
1 'polypeptide(L)'
;MPSIYDAIKEDHDEHRTLLNTIADTEGDSAERRDAWDRFYHDVKSHAAAEEETFYSKLMSETWGQDHARHSVHEHQQLDDLMEELRETD
;
A
#
# COMPACT_ATOMS: atom_id res chain seq x y z
N MET A 1 14.74 -16.22 8.41
CA MET A 1 14.67 -14.94 7.68
C MET A 1 13.62 -15.14 6.59
N PRO A 2 12.48 -14.44 6.64
CA PRO A 2 11.51 -14.47 5.56
C PRO A 2 12.15 -14.01 4.24
N SER A 3 11.65 -14.50 3.11
CA SER A 3 12.04 -13.95 1.81
C SER A 3 11.41 -12.56 1.61
N ILE A 4 11.92 -11.77 0.66
CA ILE A 4 11.29 -10.49 0.31
C ILE A 4 9.83 -10.68 -0.14
N TYR A 5 9.52 -11.80 -0.79
CA TYR A 5 8.15 -12.14 -1.17
C TYR A 5 7.25 -12.44 0.02
N ASP A 6 7.79 -13.06 1.07
CA ASP A 6 7.03 -13.33 2.28
C ASP A 6 6.76 -12.03 3.04
N ALA A 7 7.76 -11.14 3.12
CA ALA A 7 7.61 -9.83 3.77
C ALA A 7 6.56 -8.94 3.06
N ILE A 8 6.64 -8.82 1.72
CA ILE A 8 5.66 -8.05 0.94
C ILE A 8 4.23 -8.59 1.14
N LYS A 9 4.08 -9.92 1.17
CA LYS A 9 2.76 -10.53 1.40
C LYS A 9 2.24 -10.30 2.81
N GLU A 10 3.11 -10.34 3.80
CA GLU A 10 2.76 -10.04 5.20
C GLU A 10 2.23 -8.61 5.33
N ASP A 11 2.91 -7.63 4.72
CA ASP A 11 2.42 -6.24 4.64
C ASP A 11 1.05 -6.17 3.95
N HIS A 12 0.87 -6.88 2.82
CA HIS A 12 -0.42 -6.91 2.11
C HIS A 12 -1.55 -7.50 2.95
N ASP A 13 -1.27 -8.56 3.72
CA ASP A 13 -2.26 -9.19 4.61
C ASP A 13 -2.63 -8.27 5.78
N GLU A 14 -1.66 -7.52 6.32
CA GLU A 14 -1.91 -6.47 7.30
C GLU A 14 -2.77 -5.33 6.71
N HIS A 15 -2.43 -4.83 5.52
CA HIS A 15 -3.22 -3.81 4.82
C HIS A 15 -4.67 -4.28 4.59
N ARG A 16 -4.88 -5.52 4.16
CA ARG A 16 -6.23 -6.09 4.00
C ARG A 16 -6.99 -6.14 5.32
N THR A 17 -6.30 -6.48 6.40
CA THR A 17 -6.92 -6.52 7.74
C THR A 17 -7.38 -5.12 8.16
N LEU A 18 -6.53 -4.11 7.99
CA LEU A 18 -6.88 -2.72 8.31
C LEU A 18 -8.04 -2.21 7.45
N LEU A 19 -8.02 -2.48 6.15
CA LEU A 19 -9.11 -2.13 5.23
C LEU A 19 -10.43 -2.79 5.61
N ASN A 20 -10.40 -4.06 6.02
CA ASN A 20 -11.60 -4.75 6.53
C ASN A 20 -12.12 -4.08 7.81
N THR A 21 -11.25 -3.74 8.77
CA THR A 21 -11.65 -2.99 9.98
C THR A 21 -12.30 -1.65 9.63
N ILE A 22 -11.76 -0.92 8.66
CA ILE A 22 -12.34 0.36 8.21
C ILE A 22 -13.72 0.15 7.56
N ALA A 23 -13.90 -0.93 6.80
CA ALA A 23 -15.15 -1.26 6.14
C ALA A 23 -16.24 -1.79 7.10
N ASP A 24 -15.82 -2.51 8.15
CA ASP A 24 -16.72 -3.09 9.17
C ASP A 24 -17.12 -2.08 10.25
N THR A 25 -16.50 -0.90 10.26
CA THR A 25 -16.81 0.20 11.18
C THR A 25 -17.56 1.33 10.49
N GLU A 26 -18.31 2.11 11.27
CA GLU A 26 -19.12 3.24 10.76
C GLU A 26 -18.88 4.51 11.59
N GLY A 27 -19.15 5.68 11.00
CA GLY A 27 -19.00 6.98 11.66
C GLY A 27 -17.55 7.29 12.07
N ASP A 28 -17.40 8.15 13.08
CA ASP A 28 -16.12 8.58 13.67
C ASP A 28 -15.76 7.74 14.91
N SER A 29 -15.69 6.42 14.73
CA SER A 29 -15.24 5.54 15.80
C SER A 29 -13.72 5.61 15.96
N ALA A 30 -13.22 5.46 17.20
CA ALA A 30 -11.78 5.45 17.46
C ALA A 30 -11.07 4.32 16.71
N GLU A 31 -11.68 3.13 16.64
CA GLU A 31 -11.16 1.98 15.90
C GLU A 31 -10.98 2.28 14.42
N ARG A 32 -11.97 2.93 13.78
CA ARG A 32 -11.87 3.33 12.37
C ARG A 32 -10.74 4.33 12.13
N ARG A 33 -10.61 5.34 12.98
CA ARG A 33 -9.54 6.35 12.88
C ARG A 33 -8.16 5.72 13.03
N ASP A 34 -7.98 4.85 14.03
CA ASP A 34 -6.71 4.21 14.29
C ASP A 34 -6.33 3.25 13.15
N ALA A 35 -7.29 2.49 12.62
CA ALA A 35 -7.07 1.63 11.45
C ALA A 35 -6.73 2.44 10.18
N TRP A 36 -7.45 3.54 9.94
CA TRP A 36 -7.18 4.45 8.82
C TRP A 36 -5.81 5.10 8.90
N ASP A 37 -5.44 5.69 10.05
CA ASP A 37 -4.17 6.37 10.20
C ASP A 37 -2.99 5.40 10.04
N ARG A 38 -3.13 4.20 10.59
CA ARG A 38 -2.14 3.14 10.40
C ARG A 38 -2.02 2.72 8.95
N PHE A 39 -3.14 2.39 8.29
CA PHE A 39 -3.13 1.99 6.88
C PHE A 39 -2.52 3.07 5.99
N TYR A 40 -2.89 4.34 6.23
CA TYR A 40 -2.39 5.50 5.49
C TYR A 40 -0.86 5.61 5.52
N HIS A 41 -0.24 5.42 6.68
CA HIS A 41 1.20 5.51 6.83
C HIS A 41 1.94 4.25 6.33
N ASP A 42 1.39 3.07 6.63
CA ASP A 42 2.02 1.79 6.28
C ASP A 42 2.01 1.58 4.76
N VAL A 43 0.87 1.83 4.08
CA VAL A 43 0.75 1.58 2.63
C VAL A 43 1.66 2.47 1.79
N LYS A 44 1.86 3.74 2.19
CA LYS A 44 2.77 4.67 1.52
C LYS A 44 4.23 4.25 1.70
N SER A 45 4.59 3.84 2.92
CA SER A 45 5.94 3.37 3.22
C SER A 45 6.26 2.07 2.47
N HIS A 46 5.29 1.16 2.39
CA HIS A 46 5.36 -0.07 1.63
C HIS A 46 5.56 0.19 0.13
N ALA A 47 4.72 1.05 -0.47
CA ALA A 47 4.83 1.43 -1.88
C ALA A 47 6.22 1.98 -2.22
N ALA A 48 6.73 2.92 -1.42
CA ALA A 48 8.07 3.47 -1.60
C ALA A 48 9.18 2.40 -1.51
N ALA A 49 9.05 1.44 -0.58
CA ALA A 49 10.01 0.35 -0.44
C ALA A 49 9.99 -0.61 -1.64
N GLU A 50 8.81 -0.94 -2.16
CA GLU A 50 8.67 -1.77 -3.36
C GLU A 50 9.30 -1.09 -4.58
N GLU A 51 9.05 0.19 -4.78
CA GLU A 51 9.57 0.96 -5.92
C GLU A 51 11.10 1.04 -5.92
N GLU A 52 11.68 1.45 -4.78
CA GLU A 52 13.11 1.66 -4.64
C GLU A 52 13.91 0.34 -4.70
N THR A 53 13.34 -0.78 -4.23
CA THR A 53 14.11 -2.01 -4.05
C THR A 53 13.71 -3.17 -4.96
N PHE A 54 12.42 -3.37 -5.18
CA PHE A 54 11.91 -4.54 -5.87
C PHE A 54 11.61 -4.22 -7.35
N TYR A 55 10.81 -3.19 -7.60
CA TYR A 55 10.47 -2.76 -8.95
C TYR A 55 11.67 -2.17 -9.68
N SER A 56 12.57 -1.44 -9.00
CA SER A 56 13.83 -0.96 -9.60
C SER A 56 14.65 -2.09 -10.23
N LYS A 57 14.69 -3.27 -9.60
CA LYS A 57 15.34 -4.47 -10.16
C LYS A 57 14.56 -5.05 -11.34
N LEU A 58 13.24 -5.21 -11.21
CA LEU A 58 12.40 -5.71 -12.31
C LEU A 58 12.44 -4.80 -13.54
N MET A 59 12.54 -3.48 -13.36
CA MET A 59 12.66 -2.52 -14.46
C MET A 59 13.95 -2.67 -15.27
N SER A 60 15.01 -3.21 -14.66
CA SER A 60 16.27 -3.49 -15.35
C SER A 60 16.19 -4.74 -16.25
N GLU A 61 15.18 -5.57 -16.05
CA GLU A 61 14.92 -6.77 -16.84
C GLU A 61 13.89 -6.49 -17.93
N THR A 62 14.19 -6.90 -19.18
CA THR A 62 13.30 -6.63 -20.33
C THR A 62 11.89 -7.17 -20.18
N TRP A 63 11.73 -8.32 -19.50
CA TRP A 63 10.42 -8.93 -19.25
C TRP A 63 9.68 -8.29 -18.06
N GLY A 64 10.39 -7.64 -17.12
CA GLY A 64 9.80 -7.03 -15.93
C GLY A 64 9.45 -5.57 -16.09
N GLN A 65 9.99 -4.90 -17.12
CA GLN A 65 9.90 -3.46 -17.30
C GLN A 65 8.47 -2.92 -17.39
N ASP A 66 7.61 -3.54 -18.19
CA ASP A 66 6.23 -3.06 -18.39
C ASP A 66 5.40 -3.20 -17.11
N HIS A 67 5.46 -4.37 -16.47
CA HIS A 67 4.77 -4.63 -15.21
C HIS A 67 5.24 -3.70 -14.08
N ALA A 68 6.54 -3.51 -13.91
CA ALA A 68 7.06 -2.64 -12.87
C ALA A 68 6.64 -1.17 -13.07
N ARG A 69 6.57 -0.69 -14.32
CA ARG A 69 6.05 0.67 -14.62
C ARG A 69 4.56 0.79 -14.36
N HIS A 70 3.80 -0.26 -14.66
CA HIS A 70 2.38 -0.32 -14.37
C HIS A 70 2.16 -0.23 -12.85
N SER A 71 2.89 -1.01 -12.06
CA SER A 71 2.76 -1.02 -10.59
C SER A 71 3.11 0.34 -9.96
N VAL A 72 4.15 1.04 -10.45
CA VAL A 72 4.44 2.42 -10.03
C VAL A 72 3.28 3.37 -10.35
N HIS A 73 2.62 3.20 -11.50
CA HIS A 73 1.46 4.02 -11.84
C HIS A 73 0.27 3.73 -10.92
N GLU A 74 0.02 2.46 -10.58
CA GLU A 74 -1.01 2.08 -9.61
C GLU A 74 -0.72 2.65 -8.21
N HIS A 75 0.54 2.72 -7.79
CA HIS A 75 0.91 3.37 -6.53
C HIS A 75 0.63 4.87 -6.54
N GLN A 76 0.88 5.58 -7.65
CA GLN A 76 0.47 6.99 -7.77
C GLN A 76 -1.05 7.14 -7.66
N GLN A 77 -1.82 6.28 -8.35
CA GLN A 77 -3.28 6.33 -8.27
C GLN A 77 -3.79 6.06 -6.86
N LEU A 78 -3.15 5.14 -6.14
CA LEU A 78 -3.45 4.88 -4.73
C LEU A 78 -3.13 6.11 -3.88
N ASP A 79 -1.96 6.73 -4.04
CA ASP A 79 -1.56 7.92 -3.28
C ASP A 79 -2.56 9.08 -3.48
N ASP A 80 -2.95 9.35 -4.73
CA ASP A 80 -3.96 10.35 -5.08
C ASP A 80 -5.29 10.09 -4.35
N LEU A 81 -5.79 8.84 -4.40
CA LEU A 81 -7.01 8.44 -3.69
C LEU A 81 -6.89 8.59 -2.17
N MET A 82 -5.72 8.27 -1.61
CA MET A 82 -5.49 8.37 -0.17
C MET A 82 -5.46 9.82 0.30
N GLU A 83 -4.90 10.74 -0.49
CA GLU A 83 -4.94 12.18 -0.19
C GLU A 83 -6.37 12.73 -0.28
N GLU A 84 -7.14 12.38 -1.32
CA GLU A 84 -8.56 12.76 -1.43
C GLU A 84 -9.38 12.29 -0.21
N LEU A 85 -9.13 11.06 0.25
CA LEU A 85 -9.79 10.51 1.44
C LEU A 85 -9.31 11.19 2.73
N ARG A 86 -8.05 11.59 2.83
CA ARG A 86 -7.48 12.29 4.02
C ARG A 86 -8.06 13.70 4.17
N GLU A 87 -8.39 14.35 3.06
CA GLU A 87 -9.01 15.68 3.03
C GLU A 87 -10.52 15.65 3.27
N THR A 88 -11.14 14.47 3.28
CA THR A 88 -12.58 14.30 3.54
C THR A 88 -12.84 14.20 5.05
N ASP A 89 -13.71 15.08 5.57
CA ASP A 89 -14.17 15.10 6.98
C ASP A 89 -14.92 13.82 7.40
#